data_AF-Q9TQN1-F1
#
_entry.id   AF-Q9TQN1-F1
#
_cell.length_a   1.000
_cell.length_b   1.000
_cell.length_c   1.000
_cell.angle_alpha   90.00
_cell.angle_beta   90.00
_cell.angle_gamma   90.00
#
_symmetry.space_group_name_H-M   'P 1'
#
loop_
_entity.id
_entity.type
_entity.pdbx_description
1 polymer ?
#
loop_
_entity_poly.entity_id
_entity_poly.type
_entity_poly.pdbx_seq_one_letter_code
_entity_poly.pdbx_strand_id
1 'polypeptide(L)' 'DDDGITRGYFQFGYDGADFLSLDKSTRTWTAANQKAVITKLKWDATGDNANYWKNYLENTCIEWLKKYVNYGKDTLERK' A
#
# COMPACT_ATOMS: atom_id res chain seq x y z
N ASP A 1 15.61 -3.83 -18.72
CA ASP A 1 16.12 -4.19 -17.39
C ASP A 1 15.09 -3.81 -16.34
N ASP A 2 14.71 -4.79 -15.52
CA ASP A 2 14.04 -4.54 -14.26
C ASP A 2 15.07 -3.84 -13.36
N ASP A 3 14.78 -2.61 -12.92
CA ASP A 3 15.67 -1.85 -12.04
C ASP A 3 15.70 -2.44 -10.62
N GLY A 4 14.88 -3.46 -10.35
CA GLY A 4 14.77 -4.15 -9.06
C GLY A 4 14.13 -3.27 -7.98
N ILE A 5 13.63 -2.08 -8.35
CA ILE A 5 13.05 -1.13 -7.40
C ILE A 5 11.61 -1.52 -7.13
N THR A 6 11.34 -1.96 -5.91
CA THR A 6 9.98 -2.27 -5.46
C THR A 6 9.28 -1.02 -4.93
N ARG A 7 8.00 -0.89 -5.29
CA ARG A 7 7.12 0.18 -4.79
C ARG A 7 5.83 -0.46 -4.28
N GLY A 8 5.26 0.13 -3.23
CA GLY A 8 4.03 -0.35 -2.61
C GLY A 8 3.19 0.82 -2.15
N TYR A 9 1.87 0.70 -2.34
CA TYR A 9 0.91 1.76 -2.05
C TYR A 9 -0.30 1.15 -1.36
N PHE A 10 -1.00 1.95 -0.57
CA PHE A 10 -2.25 1.53 0.03
C PHE A 10 -3.17 2.72 0.17
N GLN A 11 -4.37 2.59 -0.38
CA GLN A 11 -5.34 3.67 -0.54
C GLN A 11 -6.75 3.12 -0.33
N PHE A 12 -7.62 3.94 0.24
CA PHE A 12 -9.04 3.68 0.40
C PHE A 12 -9.84 4.64 -0.48
N GLY A 13 -10.82 4.08 -1.18
CA GLY A 13 -11.91 4.84 -1.79
C GLY A 13 -13.22 4.66 -1.01
N TYR A 14 -14.05 5.69 -0.99
CA TYR A 14 -15.39 5.67 -0.41
C TYR A 14 -16.37 6.34 -1.39
N ASP A 15 -17.48 5.67 -1.70
CA ASP A 15 -18.45 6.09 -2.73
C ASP A 15 -17.80 6.35 -4.11
N GLY A 16 -16.77 5.57 -4.45
CA GLY A 16 -16.04 5.72 -5.71
C GLY A 16 -15.08 6.91 -5.77
N ALA A 17 -14.92 7.66 -4.68
CA ALA A 17 -14.00 8.78 -4.57
C ALA A 17 -12.84 8.48 -3.62
N ASP A 18 -11.72 9.16 -3.80
CA ASP A 18 -10.56 9.05 -2.91
C ASP A 18 -10.93 9.43 -1.47
N PHE A 19 -10.41 8.66 -0.51
CA PHE A 19 -10.71 8.83 0.91
C PHE A 19 -9.45 8.95 1.76
N LEU A 20 -8.60 7.91 1.77
CA LEU A 20 -7.34 7.90 2.53
C LEU A 20 -6.21 7.28 1.71
N SER A 21 -4.99 7.78 1.88
CA SER A 21 -3.79 7.15 1.32
C SER A 21 -2.67 7.11 2.36
N LEU A 22 -1.93 5.99 2.40
CA LEU A 22 -0.80 5.83 3.32
C LEU A 22 0.45 6.49 2.74
N ASP A 23 1.00 7.45 3.48
CA ASP A 23 2.39 7.88 3.29
C ASP A 23 3.30 6.96 4.10
N LYS A 24 3.96 6.02 3.42
CA LYS A 24 4.88 5.06 4.05
C LYS A 24 6.17 5.71 4.56
N SER A 25 6.54 6.87 4.03
CA SER A 25 7.78 7.57 4.41
C SER A 25 7.62 8.21 5.78
N THR A 26 6.51 8.93 5.99
CA THR A 26 6.17 9.58 7.25
C THR A 26 5.42 8.64 8.21
N ARG A 27 4.86 7.54 7.69
CA ARG A 27 4.00 6.58 8.42
C ARG A 27 2.74 7.25 8.94
N THR A 28 2.11 8.04 8.09
CA THR A 28 0.86 8.76 8.38
C THR A 28 -0.13 8.59 7.25
N TRP A 29 -1.40 8.82 7.54
CA TRP A 29 -2.45 8.86 6.53
C TRP A 29 -2.66 10.26 5.97
N THR A 30 -2.93 10.34 4.68
CA THR A 30 -3.40 11.55 3.99
C THR A 30 -4.89 11.42 3.75
N ALA A 31 -5.67 12.38 4.25
CA ALA A 31 -7.11 12.47 3.99
C ALA A 31 -7.34 13.21 2.68
N ALA A 32 -8.07 12.59 1.75
CA ALA A 32 -8.40 13.18 0.46
C ALA A 32 -9.58 14.16 0.55
N ASN A 33 -10.43 14.04 1.57
CA ASN A 33 -11.58 14.90 1.79
C ASN A 33 -11.91 15.05 3.28
N GLN A 34 -12.79 16.00 3.61
CA GLN A 34 -13.13 16.32 5.00
C GLN A 34 -13.75 15.15 5.78
N LYS A 35 -14.49 14.27 5.10
CA LYS A 35 -15.12 13.09 5.72
C LYS A 35 -14.08 12.06 6.18
N ALA A 36 -12.90 12.05 5.56
CA ALA A 36 -11.81 11.14 5.91
C ALA A 36 -10.95 11.60 7.11
N VAL A 37 -11.05 12.86 7.52
CA VAL A 37 -10.19 13.45 8.56
C VAL A 37 -10.34 12.75 9.91
N ILE A 38 -11.56 12.39 10.29
CA ILE A 38 -11.81 11.71 11.57
C ILE A 38 -11.09 10.34 11.60
N THR A 39 -11.16 9.60 10.50
CA THR A 39 -10.48 8.30 10.37
C THR A 39 -8.97 8.46 10.37
N LYS A 40 -8.43 9.44 9.63
CA LYS A 40 -7.00 9.80 9.65
C LYS A 40 -6.53 10.03 11.09
N LEU A 41 -7.19 10.92 11.83
CA LEU A 41 -6.81 11.25 13.21
C LEU A 41 -6.81 10.00 14.12
N LYS A 42 -7.83 9.15 13.99
CA LYS A 42 -7.91 7.91 14.77
C LYS A 42 -6.76 6.95 14.47
N TRP A 43 -6.39 6.78 13.21
CA TRP A 43 -5.32 5.84 12.82
C TRP A 43 -3.92 6.39 13.08
N ASP A 44 -3.72 7.70 12.91
CA ASP A 44 -2.46 8.36 13.19
C ASP A 44 -2.19 8.53 14.69
N ALA A 45 -3.22 8.42 15.55
CA ALA A 45 -3.07 8.60 17.00
C ALA A 45 -2.05 7.65 17.62
N THR A 46 -1.94 6.41 17.15
CA THR A 46 -0.91 5.45 17.59
C THR A 46 0.12 5.16 16.51
N GLY A 47 -0.22 5.35 15.23
CA GLY A 47 0.65 5.01 14.11
C GLY A 47 0.84 3.50 13.87
N ASP A 48 0.27 2.63 14.73
CA ASP A 48 0.40 1.18 14.60
C ASP A 48 -0.14 0.66 13.27
N ASN A 49 -1.26 1.24 12.83
CA ASN A 49 -1.88 0.89 11.57
C ASN A 49 -0.95 1.20 10.37
N ALA A 50 -0.33 2.38 10.38
CA ALA A 50 0.63 2.77 9.33
C ALA A 50 1.88 1.90 9.35
N ASN A 51 2.40 1.56 10.54
CA ASN A 51 3.55 0.65 10.70
C ASN A 51 3.24 -0.76 10.17
N TYR A 52 2.07 -1.30 10.50
CA TYR A 52 1.63 -2.62 10.03
C TYR A 52 1.59 -2.67 8.50
N TRP A 53 0.92 -1.70 7.86
CA TRP A 53 0.81 -1.66 6.41
C TRP A 53 2.14 -1.39 5.72
N LYS A 54 3.00 -0.54 6.29
CA LYS A 54 4.36 -0.36 5.78
C LYS A 54 5.11 -1.69 5.73
N ASN A 55 5.12 -2.43 6.85
CA ASN A 55 5.81 -3.71 6.92
C ASN A 55 5.25 -4.72 5.92
N TYR A 56 3.92 -4.80 5.79
CA TYR A 56 3.28 -5.67 4.80
C TYR A 56 3.70 -5.30 3.37
N LEU A 57 3.65 -4.02 3.01
CA LEU A 57 3.94 -3.54 1.65
C LEU A 57 5.41 -3.66 1.26
N GLU A 58 6.33 -3.54 2.21
CA GLU A 58 7.78 -3.61 1.96
C GLU A 58 8.32 -5.03 1.98
N ASN A 59 7.66 -5.94 2.70
CA ASN A 59 8.09 -7.32 2.85
C ASN A 59 7.09 -8.30 2.23
N THR A 60 6.02 -8.62 2.97
CA THR A 60 5.09 -9.70 2.61
C THR A 60 4.50 -9.53 1.20
N CYS A 61 4.03 -8.34 0.83
CA CYS A 61 3.47 -8.07 -0.50
C CYS A 61 4.47 -8.44 -1.62
N ILE A 62 5.75 -8.08 -1.44
CA ILE A 62 6.80 -8.35 -2.42
C ILE A 62 7.14 -9.84 -2.49
N GLU A 63 7.21 -10.53 -1.35
CA GLU A 63 7.42 -11.98 -1.32
C GLU A 63 6.31 -12.72 -2.07
N TRP A 64 5.06 -12.32 -1.83
CA TRP A 64 3.89 -12.90 -2.48
C TRP A 64 3.88 -12.60 -3.99
N LEU A 65 4.23 -11.38 -4.40
CA LEU A 65 4.37 -11.02 -5.81
C LEU A 65 5.41 -11.89 -6.52
N LYS A 66 6.62 -12.00 -5.96
CA LYS A 66 7.69 -12.84 -6.53
C LYS A 66 7.28 -14.30 -6.65
N LYS A 67 6.63 -14.84 -5.60
CA LYS A 67 6.13 -16.22 -5.59
C LYS A 67 5.13 -16.47 -6.72
N TYR A 68 4.15 -15.60 -6.91
CA TYR A 68 3.10 -15.81 -7.90
C TYR A 68 3.51 -15.46 -9.33
N VAL A 69 4.38 -14.48 -9.53
CA VAL A 69 5.02 -14.26 -10.83
C VAL A 69 5.79 -15.51 -11.26
N ASN A 70 6.55 -16.12 -10.34
CA ASN A 70 7.27 -17.36 -10.64
C ASN A 70 6.33 -18.52 -10.97
N TYR A 71 5.18 -18.64 -10.30
CA TYR A 71 4.18 -19.67 -10.64
C TYR A 71 3.54 -19.44 -12.02
N GLY A 72 3.32 -18.19 -12.42
CA GLY A 72 2.72 -17.81 -13.70
C GLY A 72 3.71 -17.51 -14.82
N LYS A 73 5.00 -17.85 -14.64
CA LYS A 73 6.11 -17.37 -15.48
C LYS A 73 5.86 -17.52 -16.97
N ASP A 74 5.40 -18.69 -17.40
CA ASP A 74 5.15 -19.02 -18.81
C ASP A 74 4.09 -18.11 -19.47
N THR A 75 3.16 -17.56 -18.67
CA THR A 75 2.12 -16.65 -19.15
C THR A 75 2.52 -15.18 -18.96
N LEU A 76 3.09 -14.83 -17.81
CA LEU A 76 3.36 -13.45 -17.41
C LEU A 76 4.63 -12.87 -18.05
N GLU A 77 5.61 -13.70 -18.40
CA GLU A 77 6.87 -13.28 -19.02
C GLU A 77 6.96 -13.61 -20.52
N ARG A 78 5.83 -14.00 -21.13
CA ARG A 78 5.77 -14.24 -22.58
C ARG A 78 5.99 -12.93 -23.34
N LYS A 79 6.94 -12.94 -24.27
CA LYS A 79 7.23 -11.83 -25.20
C LYS A 79 6.20 -11.76 -26.33
#